data_AF-A0A6L3VXH4-F1
#
_entry.id   AF-A0A6L3VXH4-F1
#
_cell.length_a   1.000
_cell.length_b   1.000
_cell.length_c   1.000
_cell.angle_alpha   90.00
_cell.angle_beta   90.00
_cell.angle_gamma   90.00
#
_symmetry.space_group_name_H-M   'P 1'
#
loop_
_entity.id
_entity.type
_entity.pdbx_description
1 polymer ?
#
loop_
_entity_poly.entity_id
_entity_poly.type
_entity_poly.pdbx_seq_one_letter_code
_entity_poly.pdbx_strand_id
1 'polypeptide(L)'
;MTFVQRYERLTGAMANATDMGPVLQRNGFAYVGYGIDPNVGDVAVWRNNVIAPNGHIAVVSKVTWDSPGWIITFRGANQGLVGKFTQNNCSNVSLRADLQSNKAYYYRR
;
A
#
# COMPACT_ATOMS: atom_id res chain seq x y z
N MET A 1 3.71 7.47 6.25
CA MET A 1 2.91 8.46 5.47
C MET A 1 3.79 9.36 4.59
N THR A 2 4.77 10.08 5.13
CA THR A 2 5.63 11.03 4.38
C THR A 2 6.44 10.41 3.24
N PHE A 3 6.80 9.12 3.33
CA PHE A 3 7.59 8.45 2.29
C PHE A 3 6.88 8.37 0.94
N VAL A 4 5.65 7.85 0.89
CA VAL A 4 4.94 7.68 -0.38
C VAL A 4 4.63 9.03 -1.02
N GLN A 5 4.28 10.04 -0.21
CA GLN A 5 4.10 11.41 -0.70
C GLN A 5 5.38 11.98 -1.33
N ARG A 6 6.55 11.76 -0.73
CA ARG A 6 7.83 12.20 -1.31
C ARG A 6 8.23 11.38 -2.54
N TYR A 7 8.06 10.07 -2.48
CA TYR A 7 8.44 9.13 -3.52
C TYR A 7 7.62 9.36 -4.80
N GLU A 8 6.30 9.51 -4.67
CA GLU A 8 5.37 9.77 -5.79
C GLU A 8 5.16 11.26 -6.09
N ARG A 9 5.86 12.15 -5.36
CA ARG A 9 5.74 13.63 -5.47
C ARG A 9 4.30 14.14 -5.34
N LEU A 10 3.55 13.55 -4.40
CA LEU A 10 2.15 13.89 -4.16
C LEU A 10 2.02 15.26 -3.48
N THR A 11 1.03 16.03 -3.89
CA THR A 11 0.61 17.28 -3.25
C THR A 11 -0.69 17.07 -2.46
N GLY A 12 -0.83 17.76 -1.33
CA GLY A 12 -2.00 17.69 -0.46
C GLY A 12 -1.72 17.11 0.93
N ALA A 13 -2.41 17.66 1.93
CA ALA A 13 -2.37 17.18 3.30
C ALA A 13 -3.39 16.06 3.51
N MET A 14 -3.07 15.11 4.38
CA MET A 14 -3.97 14.06 4.84
C MET A 14 -3.72 13.82 6.33
N ALA A 15 -4.79 13.63 7.10
CA ALA A 15 -4.70 13.35 8.52
C ALA A 15 -4.30 11.88 8.78
N ASN A 16 -4.86 10.95 8.01
CA ASN A 16 -4.61 9.52 8.14
C ASN A 16 -4.30 8.85 6.79
N ALA A 17 -3.61 7.71 6.81
CA ALA A 17 -3.30 6.95 5.59
C ALA A 17 -4.57 6.42 4.89
N THR A 18 -5.67 6.27 5.64
CA THR A 18 -7.00 5.93 5.12
C THR A 18 -7.51 6.93 4.08
N ASP A 19 -7.12 8.20 4.22
CA ASP A 19 -7.63 9.31 3.42
C ASP A 19 -6.79 9.54 2.15
N MET A 20 -5.83 8.65 1.88
CA MET A 20 -4.93 8.82 0.74
C MET A 20 -5.65 8.67 -0.61
N GLY A 21 -6.70 7.85 -0.71
CA GLY A 21 -7.37 7.60 -1.99
C GLY A 21 -7.74 8.88 -2.75
N PRO A 22 -8.48 9.83 -2.12
CA PRO A 22 -8.78 11.12 -2.72
C PRO A 22 -7.56 12.00 -3.04
N VAL A 23 -6.45 11.88 -2.29
CA VAL A 23 -5.20 12.60 -2.57
C VAL A 23 -4.52 12.03 -3.80
N LEU A 24 -4.42 10.70 -3.92
CA LEU A 24 -3.87 10.02 -5.11
C LEU A 24 -4.65 10.40 -6.37
N GLN A 25 -5.98 10.40 -6.30
CA GLN A 25 -6.83 10.79 -7.44
C GLN A 25 -6.58 12.23 -7.89
N ARG A 26 -6.45 13.18 -6.94
CA ARG A 26 -6.09 14.57 -7.25
C ARG A 26 -4.70 14.72 -7.86
N ASN A 27 -3.80 13.77 -7.62
CA ASN A 27 -2.46 13.73 -8.19
C ASN A 27 -2.36 12.85 -9.44
N GLY A 28 -3.50 12.49 -10.05
CA GLY A 28 -3.55 11.82 -11.34
C GLY A 28 -3.51 10.28 -11.29
N PHE A 29 -3.72 9.67 -10.12
CA PHE A 29 -3.83 8.21 -10.02
C PHE A 29 -5.30 7.76 -10.18
N ALA A 30 -5.53 6.72 -10.97
CA ALA A 30 -6.80 6.03 -11.07
C ALA A 30 -6.92 4.91 -10.04
N TYR A 31 -8.11 4.72 -9.47
CA TYR A 31 -8.40 3.53 -8.67
C TYR A 31 -8.52 2.32 -9.60
N VAL A 32 -7.76 1.26 -9.35
CA VAL A 32 -7.77 0.06 -10.20
C VAL A 32 -8.57 -1.09 -9.62
N GLY A 33 -8.68 -1.19 -8.29
CA GLY A 33 -9.49 -2.22 -7.64
C GLY A 33 -9.05 -2.56 -6.23
N TYR A 34 -9.76 -3.52 -5.63
CA TYR A 34 -9.52 -3.99 -4.26
C TYR A 34 -9.15 -5.46 -4.26
N GLY A 35 -7.98 -5.80 -3.70
CA GLY A 35 -7.52 -7.18 -3.60
C GLY A 35 -7.32 -7.89 -4.95
N ILE A 36 -7.04 -7.13 -6.01
CA ILE A 36 -6.80 -7.63 -7.37
C ILE A 36 -5.31 -7.57 -7.74
N ASP A 37 -4.95 -8.14 -8.91
CA ASP A 37 -3.62 -8.21 -9.54
C ASP A 37 -2.93 -6.83 -9.62
N PRO A 38 -2.04 -6.51 -8.67
CA PRO A 38 -1.37 -5.22 -8.65
C PRO A 38 -0.18 -5.24 -9.61
N ASN A 39 0.16 -4.06 -10.12
CA ASN A 39 1.37 -3.86 -10.91
C ASN A 39 2.47 -3.22 -10.07
N VAL A 40 3.72 -3.46 -10.46
CA VAL A 40 4.85 -2.68 -9.94
C VAL A 40 4.61 -1.20 -10.19
N GLY A 41 4.78 -0.38 -9.15
CA GLY A 41 4.48 1.05 -9.15
C GLY A 41 3.09 1.41 -8.65
N ASP A 42 2.17 0.46 -8.52
CA ASP A 42 0.85 0.74 -7.93
C ASP A 42 1.00 1.16 -6.47
N VAL A 43 0.14 2.09 -6.03
CA VAL A 43 0.04 2.52 -4.63
C VAL A 43 -1.05 1.72 -3.95
N ALA A 44 -0.66 0.95 -2.94
CA ALA A 44 -1.57 0.18 -2.10
C ALA A 44 -1.98 1.00 -0.87
N VAL A 45 -3.28 1.11 -0.64
CA VAL A 45 -3.87 1.78 0.52
C VAL A 45 -4.70 0.77 1.31
N TRP A 46 -4.31 0.50 2.55
CA TRP A 46 -5.13 -0.26 3.49
C TRP A 46 -5.98 0.72 4.28
N ARG A 47 -7.30 0.62 4.13
CA ARG A 47 -8.26 1.40 4.91
C ARG A 47 -8.87 0.48 5.96
N ASN A 48 -8.69 0.82 7.25
CA ASN A 48 -9.33 0.13 8.37
C ASN A 48 -9.24 -1.41 8.26
N ASN A 49 -8.01 -1.95 8.31
CA ASN A 49 -7.77 -3.39 8.25
C ASN A 49 -7.22 -3.85 9.62
N VAL A 50 -7.48 -5.11 9.99
CA VAL A 50 -6.98 -5.78 11.21
C VAL A 50 -5.46 -5.59 11.37
N ILE A 51 -4.72 -5.55 10.26
CA ILE A 51 -3.26 -5.34 10.24
C ILE A 51 -2.84 -3.86 10.26
N ALA A 52 -3.75 -2.92 10.00
CA ALA A 52 -3.47 -1.50 9.87
C ALA A 52 -4.69 -0.64 10.31
N PRO A 53 -4.97 -0.56 11.63
CA PRO A 53 -6.14 0.14 12.16
C PRO A 53 -6.12 1.65 11.85
N ASN A 54 -4.94 2.27 11.80
CA ASN A 54 -4.75 3.68 11.39
C ASN A 54 -4.62 3.88 9.88
N GLY A 55 -4.89 2.81 9.11
CA GLY A 55 -4.58 2.70 7.69
C GLY A 55 -3.08 2.53 7.42
N HIS A 56 -2.76 2.05 6.22
CA HIS A 56 -1.38 1.96 5.75
C HIS A 56 -1.29 2.31 4.28
N ILE A 57 -0.10 2.73 3.86
CA ILE A 57 0.17 3.05 2.46
C ILE A 57 1.58 2.61 2.07
N ALA A 58 1.69 1.96 0.92
CA ALA A 58 2.96 1.56 0.35
C ALA A 58 2.90 1.54 -1.19
N VAL A 59 4.08 1.51 -1.82
CA VAL A 59 4.24 1.35 -3.27
C VAL A 59 4.62 -0.09 -3.56
N VAL A 60 4.01 -0.71 -4.56
CA VAL A 60 4.35 -2.06 -5.02
C VAL A 60 5.72 -2.02 -5.71
N SER A 61 6.68 -2.78 -5.20
CA SER A 61 8.04 -2.87 -5.75
C SER A 61 8.30 -4.15 -6.53
N LYS A 62 7.55 -5.23 -6.25
CA LYS A 62 7.64 -6.50 -6.96
C LYS A 62 6.33 -7.26 -6.85
N VAL A 63 5.94 -7.97 -7.90
CA VAL A 63 4.79 -8.89 -7.92
C VAL A 63 5.28 -10.22 -8.47
N THR A 64 4.99 -11.30 -7.77
CA THR A 64 5.41 -12.66 -8.13
C THR A 64 4.22 -13.60 -7.99
N TRP A 65 3.96 -14.44 -8.97
CA TRP A 65 2.97 -15.51 -8.83
C TRP A 65 3.56 -16.67 -8.04
N ASP A 66 2.88 -17.09 -6.97
CA ASP A 66 3.22 -18.27 -6.17
C ASP A 66 1.92 -18.99 -5.80
N SER A 67 1.61 -20.07 -6.55
CA SER A 67 0.35 -20.79 -6.46
C SER A 67 -0.09 -21.03 -4.99
N PRO A 68 -1.35 -20.71 -4.61
CA PRO A 68 -2.48 -20.35 -5.47
C PRO A 68 -2.68 -18.82 -5.68
N GLY A 69 -1.70 -17.97 -5.38
CA GLY A 69 -1.91 -16.52 -5.38
C GLY A 69 -0.69 -15.66 -5.70
N TRP A 70 -0.85 -14.34 -5.60
CA TRP A 70 0.25 -13.39 -5.78
C TRP A 70 0.99 -13.13 -4.47
N ILE A 71 2.32 -13.11 -4.52
CA ILE A 71 3.18 -12.49 -3.52
C ILE A 71 3.54 -11.09 -3.99
N ILE A 72 3.19 -10.09 -3.19
CA ILE A 72 3.39 -8.69 -3.50
C ILE A 72 4.39 -8.12 -2.50
N THR A 73 5.48 -7.56 -3.01
CA THR A 73 6.47 -6.84 -2.24
C THR A 73 6.16 -5.34 -2.27
N PHE A 74 6.13 -4.72 -1.10
CA PHE A 74 5.79 -3.34 -0.88
C PHE A 74 6.96 -2.57 -0.31
N ARG A 75 7.16 -1.35 -0.82
CA ARG A 75 8.07 -0.34 -0.30
C ARG A 75 7.25 0.75 0.41
N GLY A 76 7.46 0.94 1.70
CA GLY A 76 6.71 1.93 2.49
C GLY A 76 7.48 2.41 3.72
N ALA A 77 7.03 3.53 4.31
CA ALA A 77 7.56 4.02 5.58
C ALA A 77 6.46 4.29 6.62
N ASN A 78 6.86 4.14 7.89
CA ASN A 78 6.04 4.09 9.09
C ASN A 78 5.28 2.76 9.22
N GLN A 79 6.05 1.74 9.56
CA GLN A 79 5.70 0.35 9.73
C GLN A 79 5.62 0.05 11.25
N GLY A 80 4.52 0.40 11.91
CA GLY A 80 4.22 -0.01 13.29
C GLY A 80 2.71 0.08 13.51
N LEU A 81 2.00 -1.01 13.77
CA LEU A 81 1.79 -1.53 15.13
C LEU A 81 1.38 -3.03 15.16
N VAL A 82 1.54 -3.79 14.06
CA VAL A 82 1.14 -5.21 14.04
C VAL A 82 2.12 -6.06 13.21
N GLY A 83 3.27 -6.40 13.81
CA GLY A 83 4.12 -7.58 13.52
C GLY A 83 4.74 -7.81 12.13
N LYS A 84 4.12 -7.38 11.03
CA LYS A 84 4.54 -7.66 9.63
C LYS A 84 5.13 -6.44 8.93
N PHE A 85 4.77 -5.27 9.41
CA PHE A 85 5.38 -3.99 9.09
C PHE A 85 5.94 -3.49 10.41
N THR A 86 7.09 -4.00 10.87
CA THR A 86 7.71 -3.60 12.16
C THR A 86 9.17 -3.16 12.00
N GLN A 87 9.70 -3.13 10.79
CA GLN A 87 11.07 -2.70 10.61
C GLN A 87 11.10 -1.17 10.55
N ASN A 88 11.65 -0.58 11.61
CA ASN A 88 12.13 0.81 11.71
C ASN A 88 13.13 1.22 10.61
N ASN A 89 13.25 0.46 9.51
CA ASN A 89 14.28 0.61 8.50
C ASN A 89 13.77 0.67 7.04
N CYS A 90 12.47 0.91 6.82
CA CYS A 90 11.92 1.10 5.46
C CYS A 90 12.15 -0.09 4.50
N SER A 91 12.34 -1.30 5.04
CA SER A 91 12.57 -2.50 4.25
C SER A 91 11.33 -2.91 3.46
N ASN A 92 11.58 -3.56 2.33
CA ASN A 92 10.55 -4.17 1.49
C ASN A 92 9.82 -5.29 2.27
N VAL A 93 8.49 -5.22 2.34
CA VAL A 93 7.65 -6.23 3.00
C VAL A 93 6.90 -7.02 1.93
N SER A 94 6.96 -8.35 1.99
CA SER A 94 6.21 -9.21 1.06
C SER A 94 4.97 -9.79 1.74
N LEU A 95 3.81 -9.64 1.10
CA LEU A 95 2.53 -10.18 1.57
C LEU A 95 1.88 -11.04 0.48
N ARG A 96 1.17 -12.07 0.94
CA ARG A 96 0.31 -12.90 0.09
C ARG A 96 -1.03 -12.21 -0.17
N ALA A 97 -1.37 -11.98 -1.43
CA ALA A 97 -2.55 -11.23 -1.86
C ALA A 97 -3.86 -12.01 -1.69
N ASP A 98 -3.77 -13.34 -1.70
CA ASP A 98 -4.89 -14.28 -1.50
C ASP A 98 -5.47 -14.22 -0.08
N LEU A 99 -4.67 -13.77 0.89
CA LEU A 99 -5.13 -13.60 2.27
C LEU A 99 -6.02 -12.35 2.38
N GLN A 100 -7.27 -12.54 2.81
CA GLN A 100 -8.24 -11.45 2.99
C GLN A 100 -7.69 -10.31 3.87
N SER A 101 -6.92 -10.64 4.90
CA SER A 101 -6.28 -9.67 5.80
C SER A 101 -5.22 -8.82 5.12
N ASN A 102 -4.70 -9.18 3.94
CA ASN A 102 -3.69 -8.41 3.23
C ASN A 102 -4.26 -7.56 2.08
N LYS A 103 -5.56 -7.66 1.77
CA LYS A 103 -6.16 -6.92 0.66
C LYS A 103 -6.10 -5.41 0.89
N ALA A 104 -5.69 -4.70 -0.16
CA ALA A 104 -5.57 -3.25 -0.22
C ALA A 104 -6.41 -2.67 -1.37
N TYR A 105 -6.67 -1.38 -1.31
CA TYR A 105 -7.15 -0.59 -2.43
C TYR A 105 -5.94 -0.14 -3.26
N TYR A 106 -5.92 -0.46 -4.54
CA TYR A 106 -4.81 -0.13 -5.42
C TYR A 106 -5.12 1.07 -6.31
N TYR A 107 -4.10 1.89 -6.51
CA TYR A 107 -4.12 3.09 -7.31
C TYR A 107 -2.95 3.08 -8.29
N ARG A 108 -3.21 3.40 -9.55
CA ARG A 108 -2.23 3.38 -10.63
C ARG A 108 -2.18 4.73 -11.33
N ARG A 109 -1.00 5.12 -11.78
CA ARG A 109 -0.83 6.31 -12.61
C ARG A 109 -0.97 5.98 -14.09
#